data_AF-A0A7S3BJC0-F1
#
_entry.id   AF-A0A7S3BJC0-F1
#
_cell.length_a   1.000
_cell.length_b   1.000
_cell.length_c   1.000
_cell.angle_alpha   90.00
_cell.angle_beta   90.00
_cell.angle_gamma   90.00
#
_symmetry.space_group_name_H-M   'P 1'
#
loop_
_entity.id
_entity.type
_entity.pdbx_description
1 polymer ?
#
loop_
_entity_poly.entity_id
_entity_poly.type
_entity_poly.pdbx_seq_one_letter_code
_entity_poly.pdbx_strand_id
1 'polypeptide(L)'
;AGRRFARLRSLAPHRDATPSYLAAFDAYGEVWRFQQLHRAQLEAAGLQRWEVGELASKIGQLYYNIYLRTSESRFLLESFTFYDAIRTRGYFRAARADAKVAAKQL
;
A
#
# COMPACT_ATOMS: atom_id res chain seq x y z
N ALA A 1 -14.69 -23.91 21.67
CA ALA A 1 -14.49 -22.70 20.83
C ALA A 1 -13.10 -22.62 20.16
N GLY A 2 -12.45 -23.72 19.74
CA GLY A 2 -11.03 -23.72 19.32
C GLY A 2 -10.71 -24.02 17.84
N ARG A 3 -11.69 -24.36 16.99
CA ARG A 3 -11.41 -24.88 15.62
C ARG A 3 -11.22 -23.81 14.53
N ARG A 4 -11.56 -22.53 14.79
CA ARG A 4 -11.44 -21.45 13.80
C ARG A 4 -10.03 -20.84 13.68
N PHE A 5 -9.21 -20.94 14.73
CA PHE A 5 -7.87 -20.37 14.74
C PHE A 5 -6.77 -21.31 14.20
N ALA A 6 -7.05 -22.62 14.11
CA ALA A 6 -6.09 -23.61 13.61
C ALA A 6 -5.83 -23.49 12.09
N ARG A 7 -6.85 -23.12 11.30
CA ARG A 7 -6.74 -22.99 9.83
C ARG A 7 -5.98 -21.74 9.36
N LEU A 8 -5.82 -20.74 10.24
CA LEU A 8 -5.04 -19.53 9.93
C LEU A 8 -3.53 -19.75 10.11
N ARG A 9 -3.12 -20.80 10.86
CA ARG A 9 -1.71 -21.19 11.04
C ARG A 9 -1.22 -22.21 10.01
N SER A 10 -2.11 -22.87 9.27
CA SER A 10 -1.76 -23.91 8.28
C SER A 10 -1.51 -23.36 6.87
N LEU A 11 -1.74 -22.08 6.62
CA LEU A 11 -1.17 -21.39 5.45
C LEU A 11 0.28 -21.09 5.81
N ALA A 12 1.17 -22.04 5.54
CA ALA A 12 2.59 -21.94 5.81
C ALA A 12 3.11 -20.54 5.42
N PRO A 13 3.88 -19.87 6.29
CA PRO A 13 4.47 -18.59 5.97
C PRO A 13 5.41 -18.83 4.78
N HIS A 14 5.02 -18.34 3.61
CA HIS A 14 5.76 -18.50 2.37
C HIS A 14 7.23 -18.17 2.61
N ARG A 15 8.09 -19.20 2.71
CA ARG A 15 9.33 -19.15 3.47
C ARG A 15 10.45 -18.38 2.77
N ASP A 16 10.29 -18.04 1.49
CA ASP A 16 11.35 -17.46 0.67
C ASP A 16 10.92 -16.23 -0.17
N ALA A 17 9.96 -15.42 0.31
CA ALA A 17 9.56 -14.18 -0.41
C ALA A 17 10.50 -12.99 -0.16
N THR A 18 11.53 -13.12 0.68
CA THR A 18 12.47 -12.03 0.98
C THR A 18 13.09 -11.37 -0.26
N PRO A 19 13.56 -12.13 -1.29
CA PRO A 19 14.04 -11.53 -2.54
C PRO A 19 12.93 -10.78 -3.31
N SER A 20 11.69 -11.26 -3.22
CA SER A 20 10.53 -10.65 -3.88
C SER A 20 10.13 -9.32 -3.23
N TYR A 21 10.27 -9.17 -1.90
CA TYR A 21 9.97 -7.90 -1.23
C TYR A 21 11.00 -6.81 -1.58
N LEU A 22 12.28 -7.14 -1.65
CA LEU A 22 13.33 -6.19 -2.04
C LEU A 22 13.11 -5.72 -3.49
N ALA A 23 12.85 -6.65 -4.40
CA ALA A 23 12.50 -6.30 -5.78
C ALA A 23 11.23 -5.43 -5.88
N ALA A 24 10.23 -5.68 -5.03
CA ALA A 24 9.04 -4.84 -4.97
C ALA A 24 9.37 -3.43 -4.44
N PHE A 25 10.27 -3.30 -3.46
CA PHE A 25 10.75 -2.01 -2.97
C PHE A 25 11.45 -1.21 -4.05
N ASP A 26 12.34 -1.85 -4.81
CA ASP A 26 13.06 -1.20 -5.90
C ASP A 26 12.08 -0.73 -6.99
N ALA A 27 11.15 -1.59 -7.41
CA ALA A 27 10.13 -1.25 -8.39
C ALA A 27 9.24 -0.08 -7.93
N TYR A 28 8.75 -0.10 -6.68
CA TYR A 28 7.95 1.01 -6.16
C TYR A 28 8.77 2.29 -5.97
N GLY A 29 10.07 2.18 -5.65
CA GLY A 29 10.98 3.30 -5.58
C GLY A 29 11.23 3.94 -6.94
N GLU A 30 11.31 3.14 -8.00
CA GLU A 30 11.35 3.64 -9.39
C GLU A 30 10.07 4.34 -9.78
N VAL A 31 8.90 3.74 -9.51
CA VAL A 31 7.60 4.36 -9.79
C VAL A 31 7.45 5.67 -9.03
N TRP A 32 7.83 5.71 -7.75
CA TRP A 32 7.77 6.93 -6.94
C TRP A 32 8.68 8.04 -7.50
N ARG A 33 9.91 7.71 -7.88
CA ARG A 33 10.82 8.66 -8.53
C ARG A 33 10.25 9.17 -9.85
N PHE A 34 9.76 8.27 -10.70
CA PHE A 34 9.13 8.62 -11.96
C PHE A 34 7.94 9.58 -11.76
N GLN A 35 7.08 9.30 -10.78
CA GLN A 35 5.96 10.18 -10.42
C GLN A 35 6.40 11.57 -9.97
N GLN A 36 7.49 11.66 -9.21
CA GLN A 36 8.04 12.93 -8.74
C GLN A 36 8.68 13.74 -9.88
N LEU A 37 9.41 13.08 -10.78
CA LEU A 37 10.07 13.72 -11.94
C LEU A 37 9.07 14.21 -12.99
N HIS A 38 8.02 13.43 -13.26
CA HIS A 38 7.04 13.71 -14.32
C HIS A 38 5.72 14.25 -13.79
N ARG A 39 5.70 14.83 -12.59
CA ARG A 39 4.47 15.18 -11.87
C ARG A 39 3.50 16.02 -12.69
N ALA A 40 3.99 17.09 -13.34
CA ALA A 40 3.16 17.99 -14.14
C ALA A 40 2.56 17.30 -15.38
N GLN A 41 3.33 16.41 -16.03
CA GLN A 41 2.88 15.65 -17.19
C GLN A 41 1.83 14.61 -16.80
N LEU A 42 2.04 13.95 -15.66
CA LEU A 42 1.10 12.96 -15.11
C LEU A 42 -0.21 13.61 -14.68
N GLU A 43 -0.16 14.77 -14.03
CA GLU A 43 -1.36 15.54 -13.68
C GLU A 43 -2.12 15.98 -14.94
N ALA A 44 -1.42 16.45 -15.98
CA ALA A 44 -2.03 16.80 -17.26
C ALA A 44 -2.63 15.59 -18.00
N ALA A 45 -2.03 14.40 -17.83
CA ALA A 45 -2.55 13.13 -18.37
C ALA A 45 -3.72 12.56 -17.54
N GLY A 46 -4.10 13.22 -16.45
CA GLY A 46 -5.25 12.82 -15.62
C GLY A 46 -4.91 11.92 -14.43
N LEU A 47 -3.64 11.80 -14.03
CA LEU A 47 -3.25 11.06 -12.83
C LEU A 47 -3.96 11.62 -11.60
N GLN A 48 -4.77 10.78 -10.98
CA GLN A 48 -5.59 11.14 -9.85
C GLN A 48 -4.81 11.03 -8.54
N ARG A 49 -5.16 11.89 -7.57
CA ARG A 49 -4.52 11.88 -6.23
C ARG A 49 -4.71 10.55 -5.50
N TRP A 50 -5.78 9.80 -5.79
CA TRP A 50 -6.02 8.51 -5.14
C TRP A 50 -5.07 7.42 -5.62
N GLU A 51 -4.57 7.48 -6.86
CA GLU A 51 -3.59 6.52 -7.41
C GLU A 51 -2.24 6.61 -6.67
N VAL A 52 -1.84 7.82 -6.30
CA VAL A 52 -0.68 8.06 -5.41
C VAL A 52 -0.92 7.46 -4.03
N GLY A 53 -2.16 7.55 -3.53
CA GLY A 53 -2.58 6.91 -2.28
C GLY A 53 -2.54 5.38 -2.34
N GLU A 54 -2.89 4.77 -3.48
CA GLU A 54 -2.78 3.33 -3.69
C GLU A 54 -1.32 2.86 -3.70
N LEU A 55 -0.45 3.59 -4.40
CA LEU A 55 0.99 3.31 -4.40
C LEU A 55 1.56 3.37 -2.98
N ALA A 56 1.27 4.44 -2.25
CA ALA A 56 1.66 4.59 -0.85
C ALA A 56 1.10 3.45 0.04
N SER A 57 -0.13 3.00 -0.22
CA SER A 57 -0.75 1.88 0.50
C SER A 57 0.00 0.58 0.26
N LYS A 58 0.40 0.31 -0.98
CA LYS A 58 1.18 -0.88 -1.35
C LYS A 58 2.56 -0.88 -0.68
N ILE A 59 3.24 0.26 -0.66
CA ILE A 59 4.54 0.41 0.05
C ILE A 59 4.36 0.19 1.57
N GLY A 60 3.32 0.78 2.17
CA GLY A 60 3.00 0.57 3.59
C GLY A 60 2.71 -0.90 3.91
N GLN A 61 2.00 -1.62 3.02
CA GLN A 61 1.77 -3.06 3.15
C GLN A 61 3.06 -3.87 3.08
N LEU A 62 4.01 -3.51 2.20
CA LEU A 62 5.30 -4.19 2.12
C LEU A 62 6.06 -4.09 3.44
N TYR A 63 6.15 -2.88 4.01
CA TYR A 63 6.78 -2.67 5.32
C TYR A 63 6.11 -3.51 6.43
N TYR A 64 4.78 -3.57 6.44
CA TYR A 64 4.06 -4.39 7.42
C TYR A 64 4.32 -5.89 7.24
N ASN A 65 4.37 -6.38 6.00
CA ASN A 65 4.68 -7.78 5.73
C ASN A 65 6.11 -8.17 6.13
N ILE A 66 7.08 -7.25 5.94
CA ILE A 66 8.44 -7.46 6.44
C ILE A 66 8.43 -7.51 7.97
N TYR A 67 7.73 -6.59 8.63
CA TYR A 67 7.56 -6.61 10.08
C TYR A 67 7.00 -7.95 10.58
N LEU A 68 5.97 -8.50 9.94
CA LEU A 68 5.40 -9.80 10.34
C LEU A 68 6.41 -10.97 10.27
N ARG A 69 7.46 -10.83 9.45
CA ARG A 69 8.50 -11.86 9.27
C ARG A 69 9.70 -11.65 10.17
N THR A 70 10.14 -10.41 10.34
CA THR A 70 11.36 -10.07 11.10
C THR A 70 11.08 -9.72 12.56
N SER A 71 9.83 -9.32 12.87
CA SER A 71 9.43 -8.73 14.15
C SER A 71 10.19 -7.47 14.54
N GLU A 72 10.85 -6.81 13.58
CA GLU A 72 11.60 -5.57 13.84
C GLU A 72 10.66 -4.35 13.82
N SER A 73 10.59 -3.64 14.95
CA SER A 73 9.67 -2.50 15.14
C SER A 73 9.89 -1.35 14.16
N ARG A 74 11.10 -1.18 13.61
CA ARG A 74 11.38 -0.15 12.59
C ARG A 74 10.46 -0.27 11.37
N PHE A 75 10.19 -1.49 10.90
CA PHE A 75 9.33 -1.69 9.72
C PHE A 75 7.85 -1.46 10.04
N LEU A 76 7.44 -1.71 11.28
CA LEU A 76 6.10 -1.35 11.74
C LEU A 76 5.92 0.17 11.76
N LEU A 77 6.92 0.89 12.25
CA LEU A 77 6.91 2.36 12.27
C LEU A 77 6.84 2.94 10.86
N GLU A 78 7.64 2.42 9.92
CA GLU A 78 7.59 2.86 8.52
C GLU A 78 6.20 2.62 7.90
N SER A 79 5.63 1.43 8.09
CA SER A 79 4.27 1.12 7.64
C SER A 79 3.24 2.10 8.20
N PHE A 80 3.33 2.38 9.50
CA PHE A 80 2.45 3.35 10.16
C PHE A 80 2.59 4.76 9.55
N THR A 81 3.81 5.23 9.29
CA THR A 81 4.06 6.53 8.65
C THR A 81 3.36 6.64 7.29
N PHE A 82 3.41 5.59 6.46
CA PHE A 82 2.68 5.56 5.19
C PHE A 82 1.17 5.66 5.40
N TYR A 83 0.60 4.84 6.29
CA TYR A 83 -0.85 4.86 6.54
C TYR A 83 -1.33 6.18 7.15
N ASP A 84 -0.55 6.77 8.05
CA ASP A 84 -0.89 8.07 8.62
C ASP A 84 -0.81 9.17 7.55
N ALA A 85 0.22 9.17 6.70
CA ALA A 85 0.31 10.10 5.57
C ALA A 85 -0.89 9.97 4.61
N ILE A 86 -1.33 8.74 4.34
CA ILE A 86 -2.49 8.46 3.49
C ILE A 86 -3.77 9.04 4.10
N ARG A 87 -3.96 8.80 5.39
CA ARG A 87 -5.13 9.25 6.15
C ARG A 87 -5.17 10.77 6.26
N THR A 88 -4.05 11.40 6.65
CA THR A 88 -3.95 12.84 6.88
C THR A 88 -4.10 13.64 5.60
N ARG A 89 -3.47 13.20 4.50
CA ARG A 89 -3.57 13.85 3.18
C ARG A 89 -4.88 13.56 2.46
N GLY A 90 -5.64 12.57 2.94
CA GLY A 90 -6.97 12.24 2.43
C GLY A 90 -6.97 11.81 0.97
N TYR A 91 -5.96 11.06 0.52
CA TYR A 91 -5.82 10.65 -0.90
C TYR A 91 -7.07 9.96 -1.45
N PHE A 92 -7.82 9.25 -0.62
CA PHE A 92 -9.05 8.54 -1.00
C PHE A 92 -10.35 9.35 -0.82
N ARG A 93 -10.28 10.63 -0.45
CA ARG A 93 -11.50 11.45 -0.26
C ARG A 93 -12.27 11.67 -1.57
N ALA A 94 -11.56 11.96 -2.65
CA ALA A 94 -12.17 12.17 -3.98
C ALA A 94 -12.71 10.86 -4.56
N ALA A 95 -11.91 9.79 -4.55
CA ALA A 95 -12.33 8.45 -4.99
C ALA A 95 -13.59 7.94 -4.26
N ARG A 96 -13.73 8.26 -2.96
CA ARG A 96 -14.93 7.89 -2.19
C ARG A 96 -16.18 8.68 -2.60
N ALA A 97 -16.02 9.89 -3.13
CA ALA A 97 -17.12 10.67 -3.69
C ALA A 97 -17.55 10.07 -5.03
N ASP A 98 -16.60 9.75 -5.91
CA ASP A 98 -16.87 9.15 -7.23
C ASP A 98 -17.51 7.77 -7.11
N ALA A 99 -17.02 6.92 -6.19
CA ALA A 99 -17.62 5.61 -5.90
C ALA A 99 -19.05 5.73 -5.36
N LYS A 100 -19.35 6.77 -4.56
CA LYS A 100 -20.71 7.04 -4.07
C LYS A 100 -21.64 7.54 -5.18
N VAL A 101 -21.13 8.29 -6.15
CA VAL A 101 -21.90 8.73 -7.31
C VAL A 101 -22.22 7.52 -8.21
N ALA A 102 -21.22 6.68 -8.50
CA ALA A 102 -21.41 5.45 -9.26
C ALA A 102 -22.38 4.47 -8.58
N ALA A 103 -22.29 4.30 -7.25
CA ALA A 103 -23.20 3.43 -6.50
C ALA A 103 -24.65 3.96 -6.40
N LYS A 104 -24.91 5.23 -6.73
CA LYS A 104 -26.27 5.81 -6.82
C LYS A 104 -26.90 5.67 -8.20
N GLN A 105 -26.11 5.29 -9.22
CA GLN A 105 -26.58 5.11 -10.60
C GLN A 105 -26.89 3.65 -10.94
N LEU A 106 -26.77 2.74 -9.96
CA LEU A 106 -27.15 1.32 -10.02
C LEU A 106 -28.40 1.09 -9.16
#